data_AF-A0AA88N0B5-F1
#
_entry.id   AF-A0AA88N0B5-F1
#
_cell.length_a   1.000
_cell.length_b   1.000
_cell.length_c   1.000
_cell.angle_alpha   90.00
_cell.angle_beta   90.00
_cell.angle_gamma   90.00
#
_symmetry.space_group_name_H-M   'P 1'
#
loop_
_entity.id
_entity.type
_entity.pdbx_description
1 polymer ?
#
loop_
_entity_poly.entity_id
_entity_poly.type
_entity_poly.pdbx_seq_one_letter_code
_entity_poly.pdbx_strand_id
1 'polypeptide(L)'
;MVVGAFPIAKLLYLGVRQLSKPVANRIKAGARRSEFFKNYICRPPANAYHWIEMKTKMRIMGFRGSAIKPLNEDAAAELGAELLGEAIIFIIGGGCLVLEYSRQAANSRRKEEELNVTISSLQTQIGELALTTETLDAQLREVNRLLLSLPSAPSGK
;
A
#
# COMPACT_ATOMS: atom_id res chain seq x y z
N MET A 1 -5.29 0.00 -15.78
CA MET A 1 -6.30 -0.40 -14.77
C MET A 1 -5.67 -0.42 -13.38
N VAL A 2 -5.74 0.68 -12.64
CA VAL A 2 -5.31 0.77 -11.23
C VAL A 2 -6.53 0.51 -10.35
N VAL A 3 -6.99 -0.75 -10.31
CA VAL A 3 -8.15 -1.15 -9.48
C VAL A 3 -7.68 -1.88 -8.20
N GLY A 4 -6.37 -2.02 -7.97
CA GLY A 4 -5.82 -2.79 -6.84
C GLY A 4 -5.59 -2.02 -5.52
N ALA A 5 -5.35 -0.70 -5.56
CA ALA A 5 -5.00 0.06 -4.36
C ALA A 5 -6.22 0.48 -3.52
N PHE A 6 -7.35 0.77 -4.18
CA PHE A 6 -8.58 1.22 -3.53
C PHE A 6 -9.34 0.13 -2.73
N PRO A 7 -9.36 -1.16 -3.16
CA PRO A 7 -10.04 -2.23 -2.42
C PRO A 7 -9.29 -2.66 -1.15
N ILE A 8 -7.96 -2.75 -1.21
CA ILE A 8 -7.13 -3.26 -0.10
C ILE A 8 -7.13 -2.28 1.08
N ALA A 9 -6.93 -0.98 0.81
CA ALA A 9 -6.98 0.05 1.85
C ALA A 9 -8.35 0.12 2.53
N LYS A 10 -9.43 -0.04 1.76
CA LYS A 10 -10.81 -0.01 2.28
C LYS A 10 -11.16 -1.26 3.08
N LEU A 11 -10.68 -2.43 2.66
CA LEU A 11 -10.83 -3.69 3.40
C LEU A 11 -10.01 -3.69 4.69
N LEU A 12 -8.79 -3.14 4.69
CA LEU A 12 -8.00 -2.98 5.91
C LEU A 12 -8.65 -1.98 6.87
N TYR A 13 -9.16 -0.85 6.40
CA TYR A 13 -9.90 0.10 7.23
C TYR A 13 -11.15 -0.53 7.86
N LEU A 14 -11.92 -1.30 7.07
CA LEU A 14 -13.10 -2.01 7.57
C LEU A 14 -12.73 -3.15 8.54
N GLY A 15 -11.66 -3.89 8.24
CA GLY A 15 -11.14 -4.97 9.06
C GLY A 15 -10.64 -4.47 10.42
N VAL A 16 -9.91 -3.36 10.44
CA VAL A 16 -9.50 -2.69 11.69
C VAL A 16 -10.74 -2.33 12.50
N ARG A 17 -11.71 -1.64 11.90
CA ARG A 17 -12.92 -1.18 12.60
C ARG A 17 -13.78 -2.34 13.14
N GLN A 18 -13.80 -3.49 12.46
CA GLN A 18 -14.60 -4.65 12.85
C GLN A 18 -13.87 -5.60 13.81
N LEU A 19 -12.54 -5.67 13.74
CA LEU A 19 -11.73 -6.51 14.63
C LEU A 19 -11.32 -5.81 15.92
N SER A 20 -11.28 -4.46 15.96
CA SER A 20 -10.92 -3.71 17.17
C SER A 20 -11.82 -4.04 18.35
N LYS A 21 -13.14 -4.12 18.17
CA LYS A 21 -14.09 -4.43 19.26
C LYS A 21 -13.91 -5.83 19.87
N PRO A 22 -13.91 -6.93 19.09
CA PRO A 22 -13.75 -8.27 19.65
C PRO A 22 -12.33 -8.51 20.21
N VAL A 23 -11.30 -7.92 19.62
CA VAL A 23 -9.92 -8.03 20.12
C VAL A 23 -9.75 -7.23 21.41
N ALA A 24 -10.24 -5.99 21.48
CA ALA A 24 -10.24 -5.20 22.72
C ALA A 24 -10.99 -5.94 23.85
N ASN A 25 -12.13 -6.56 23.55
CA ASN A 25 -12.88 -7.34 24.55
C ASN A 25 -12.12 -8.59 25.02
N ARG A 26 -11.40 -9.29 24.14
CA ARG A 26 -10.54 -10.43 24.53
C ARG A 26 -9.31 -9.99 25.32
N ILE A 27 -8.69 -8.87 24.95
CA ILE A 27 -7.58 -8.27 25.69
C ILE A 27 -8.06 -7.80 27.07
N LYS A 28 -9.24 -7.17 27.20
CA LYS A 28 -9.85 -6.82 28.50
C LYS A 28 -10.05 -8.06 29.40
N ALA A 29 -10.54 -9.16 28.83
CA ALA A 29 -10.73 -10.42 29.57
C ALA A 29 -9.39 -11.07 30.01
N GLY A 30 -8.32 -10.88 29.24
CA GLY A 30 -6.96 -11.31 29.58
C GLY A 30 -6.24 -10.37 30.54
N ALA A 31 -6.42 -9.06 30.40
CA ALA A 31 -5.85 -8.01 31.25
C ALA A 31 -6.38 -8.07 32.68
N ARG A 32 -7.65 -8.44 32.88
CA ARG A 32 -8.20 -8.73 34.21
C ARG A 32 -7.49 -9.89 34.92
N ARG A 33 -6.82 -10.80 34.18
CA ARG A 33 -6.09 -11.95 34.74
C ARG A 33 -4.57 -11.74 34.83
N SER A 34 -4.03 -10.69 34.20
CA SER A 34 -2.58 -10.50 34.05
C SER A 34 -2.11 -9.21 34.72
N GLU A 35 -1.31 -9.36 35.79
CA GLU A 35 -0.62 -8.26 36.49
C GLU A 35 0.37 -7.51 35.59
N PHE A 36 0.81 -8.11 34.48
CA PHE A 36 1.68 -7.47 33.49
C PHE A 36 0.96 -6.32 32.77
N PHE A 37 -0.35 -6.45 32.55
CA PHE A 37 -1.15 -5.42 31.88
C PHE A 37 -1.44 -4.24 32.82
N LYS A 38 -1.75 -4.51 34.09
CA LYS A 38 -1.86 -3.47 35.12
C LYS A 38 -0.55 -2.72 35.30
N ASN A 39 0.58 -3.42 35.38
CA ASN A 39 1.87 -2.79 35.68
C ASN A 39 2.56 -2.12 34.49
N TYR A 40 2.43 -2.64 33.26
CA TYR A 40 3.21 -2.13 32.13
C TYR A 40 2.43 -1.19 31.22
N ILE A 41 1.09 -1.26 31.25
CA ILE A 41 0.22 -0.54 30.32
C ILE A 41 -0.65 0.48 31.07
N CYS A 42 -1.14 0.11 32.26
CA CYS A 42 -1.96 1.00 33.08
C CYS A 42 -1.11 2.02 33.89
N ARG A 43 0.05 1.61 34.42
CA ARG A 43 0.93 2.49 35.23
C ARG A 43 1.62 3.62 34.48
N PRO A 44 2.14 3.49 33.25
CA PRO A 44 2.84 4.61 32.60
C PRO A 44 1.95 5.83 32.35
N PRO A 45 0.73 5.71 31.77
CA PRO A 45 -0.19 6.84 31.65
C PRO A 45 -0.67 7.33 33.02
N ALA A 46 -0.92 6.43 33.98
CA ALA A 46 -1.35 6.81 35.33
C ALA A 46 -0.28 7.62 36.09
N ASN A 47 1.00 7.22 36.01
CA ASN A 47 2.11 7.94 36.61
C ASN A 47 2.35 9.29 35.92
N ALA A 48 2.19 9.37 34.59
CA ALA A 48 2.32 10.61 33.85
C ALA A 48 1.20 11.61 34.21
N TYR A 49 -0.05 11.14 34.29
CA TYR A 49 -1.19 11.96 34.66
C TYR A 49 -1.08 12.45 36.11
N HIS A 50 -0.73 11.56 37.03
CA HIS A 50 -0.51 11.90 38.44
C HIS A 50 0.68 12.86 38.62
N TRP A 51 1.73 12.73 37.82
CA TRP A 51 2.86 13.65 37.83
C TRP A 51 2.46 15.03 37.31
N ILE A 52 1.72 15.11 36.21
CA ILE A 52 1.23 16.37 35.64
C ILE A 52 0.23 17.05 36.57
N GLU A 53 -0.76 16.32 37.09
CA GLU A 53 -1.78 16.83 37.98
C GLU A 53 -1.16 17.34 39.29
N MET A 54 -0.29 16.55 39.91
CA MET A 54 0.35 16.93 41.17
C MET A 54 1.32 18.11 40.98
N LYS A 55 2.08 18.16 39.88
CA LYS A 55 2.99 19.28 39.58
C LYS A 55 2.23 20.57 39.25
N THR A 56 1.05 20.46 38.66
CA THR A 56 0.17 21.61 38.33
C THR A 56 -0.56 22.12 39.56
N LYS A 57 -1.13 21.22 40.38
CA LYS A 57 -1.84 21.56 41.62
C LYS A 57 -0.92 22.14 42.69
N MET A 58 0.31 21.62 42.80
CA MET A 58 1.37 22.18 43.66
C MET A 58 1.81 23.58 43.24
N ARG A 59 1.87 23.85 41.92
CA ARG A 59 2.32 25.15 41.39
C ARG A 59 1.22 26.22 41.49
N ILE A 60 -0.06 25.83 41.40
CA ILE A 60 -1.20 26.75 41.40
C ILE A 60 -1.74 27.01 42.82
N MET A 61 -1.81 25.99 43.69
CA MET A 61 -2.50 26.12 44.99
C MET A 61 -1.59 26.16 46.23
N GLY A 62 -0.27 25.98 46.09
CA GLY A 62 0.68 26.13 47.20
C GLY A 62 0.52 25.17 48.39
N PHE A 63 -0.37 24.18 48.31
CA PHE A 63 -0.66 23.25 49.41
C PHE A 63 0.30 22.06 49.42
N ARG A 64 0.92 21.80 50.58
CA ARG A 64 1.64 20.55 50.88
C ARG A 64 0.66 19.54 51.48
N GLY A 65 0.43 18.44 50.78
CA GLY A 65 -0.17 17.23 51.32
C GLY A 65 -1.70 17.25 51.46
N SER A 66 -2.39 16.60 50.52
CA SER A 66 -3.57 15.82 50.89
C SER A 66 -3.58 14.54 50.07
N ALA A 67 -3.87 13.43 50.74
CA ALA A 67 -3.83 12.09 50.19
C ALA A 67 -4.80 11.96 49.01
N ILE A 68 -4.26 11.58 47.86
CA ILE A 68 -4.99 11.47 46.60
C ILE A 68 -5.81 10.18 46.62
N LYS A 69 -7.12 10.31 46.42
CA LYS A 69 -8.03 9.18 46.23
C LYS A 69 -7.61 8.45 44.95
N PRO A 70 -7.34 7.13 44.99
CA PRO A 70 -6.84 6.40 43.82
C PRO A 70 -7.87 6.52 42.69
N LEU A 71 -7.42 7.11 41.57
CA LEU A 71 -8.24 7.32 40.39
C LEU A 71 -8.50 5.97 39.73
N ASN A 72 -9.78 5.59 39.69
CA ASN A 72 -10.42 4.46 39.00
C ASN A 72 -9.50 3.61 38.10
N GLU A 73 -8.68 2.74 38.70
CA GLU A 73 -7.71 1.88 38.01
C GLU A 73 -8.37 1.02 36.93
N ASP A 74 -9.65 0.70 37.12
CA ASP A 74 -10.48 -0.03 36.17
C ASP A 74 -10.72 0.75 34.87
N ALA A 75 -10.93 2.07 34.94
CA ALA A 75 -11.16 2.91 33.76
C ALA A 75 -9.88 3.10 32.95
N ALA A 76 -8.73 3.27 33.63
CA ALA A 76 -7.43 3.34 32.97
C ALA A 76 -7.07 2.01 32.29
N ALA A 77 -7.40 0.88 32.92
CA ALA A 77 -7.16 -0.45 32.35
C ALA A 77 -8.05 -0.68 31.12
N GLU A 78 -9.27 -0.16 31.15
CA GLU A 78 -10.21 -0.27 30.05
C GLU A 78 -9.76 0.50 28.79
N LEU A 79 -9.33 1.75 28.97
CA LEU A 79 -8.76 2.58 27.91
C LEU A 79 -7.43 2.02 27.38
N GLY A 80 -6.54 1.55 28.26
CA GLY A 80 -5.26 0.96 27.86
C GLY A 80 -5.43 -0.33 27.05
N ALA A 81 -6.44 -1.15 27.39
CA ALA A 81 -6.76 -2.36 26.64
C ALA A 81 -7.32 -2.09 25.24
N GLU A 82 -8.15 -1.06 25.11
CA GLU A 82 -8.70 -0.64 23.82
C GLU A 82 -7.61 -0.08 22.90
N LEU A 83 -6.78 0.83 23.41
CA LEU A 83 -5.66 1.42 22.67
C LEU A 83 -4.66 0.36 22.18
N LEU A 84 -4.32 -0.62 23.02
CA LEU A 84 -3.41 -1.70 22.62
C LEU A 84 -4.03 -2.66 21.61
N GLY A 85 -5.32 -2.97 21.75
CA GLY A 85 -6.04 -3.76 20.75
C GLY A 85 -5.98 -3.09 19.39
N GLU A 86 -6.24 -1.79 19.34
CA GLU A 86 -6.13 -1.00 18.11
C GLU A 86 -4.70 -0.97 17.57
N ALA A 87 -3.71 -0.70 18.42
CA ALA A 87 -2.30 -0.62 18.01
C ALA A 87 -1.78 -1.94 17.40
N ILE A 88 -2.12 -3.08 18.00
CA ILE A 88 -1.71 -4.40 17.49
C ILE A 88 -2.32 -4.66 16.10
N ILE A 89 -3.61 -4.38 15.92
CA ILE A 89 -4.29 -4.57 14.63
C ILE A 89 -3.72 -3.60 13.58
N PHE A 90 -3.44 -2.35 13.96
CA PHE A 90 -2.81 -1.37 13.08
C PHE A 90 -1.40 -1.80 12.63
N ILE A 91 -0.58 -2.33 13.54
CA ILE A 91 0.77 -2.79 13.20
C ILE A 91 0.71 -4.01 12.29
N ILE A 92 -0.12 -5.00 12.60
CA ILE A 92 -0.24 -6.21 11.79
C ILE A 92 -0.84 -5.89 10.41
N GLY A 93 -1.95 -5.15 10.38
CA GLY A 93 -2.62 -4.77 9.14
C GLY A 93 -1.78 -3.83 8.27
N GLY A 94 -1.17 -2.81 8.89
CA GLY A 94 -0.26 -1.88 8.21
C GLY A 94 1.00 -2.58 7.72
N GLY A 95 1.60 -3.46 8.52
CA GLY A 95 2.75 -4.27 8.14
C GLY A 95 2.46 -5.18 6.95
N CYS A 96 1.34 -5.91 6.97
CA CYS A 96 0.91 -6.74 5.84
C CYS A 96 0.68 -5.90 4.57
N LEU A 97 0.03 -4.73 4.66
CA LEU A 97 -0.18 -3.84 3.50
C LEU A 97 1.16 -3.41 2.90
N VAL A 98 2.10 -2.96 3.73
CA VAL A 98 3.42 -2.49 3.26
C VAL A 98 4.18 -3.63 2.58
N LEU A 99 4.14 -4.84 3.16
CA LEU A 99 4.76 -6.02 2.57
C LEU A 99 4.11 -6.39 1.22
N GLU A 100 2.79 -6.44 1.14
CA GLU A 100 2.08 -6.71 -0.11
C GLU A 100 2.35 -5.65 -1.18
N TYR A 101 2.33 -4.37 -0.80
CA TYR A 101 2.66 -3.26 -1.69
C TYR A 101 4.08 -3.38 -2.23
N SER A 102 5.07 -3.68 -1.38
CA SER A 102 6.45 -3.86 -1.80
C SER A 102 6.60 -5.03 -2.78
N ARG A 103 5.91 -6.14 -2.51
CA ARG A 103 5.93 -7.34 -3.36
C ARG A 103 5.24 -7.07 -4.69
N GLN A 104 4.15 -6.33 -4.68
CA GLN A 104 3.39 -5.96 -5.88
C GLN A 104 4.15 -4.94 -6.74
N ALA A 105 4.83 -3.98 -6.12
CA ALA A 105 5.67 -3.00 -6.82
C ALA A 105 6.84 -3.68 -7.57
N ALA A 106 7.51 -4.64 -6.92
CA ALA A 106 8.57 -5.44 -7.56
C ALA A 106 8.05 -6.21 -8.78
N ASN A 107 6.86 -6.80 -8.68
CA ASN A 107 6.26 -7.56 -9.77
C ASN A 107 5.73 -6.65 -10.90
N SER A 108 5.29 -5.43 -10.58
CA SER A 108 4.86 -4.44 -11.57
C SER A 108 6.03 -3.95 -12.42
N ARG A 109 7.21 -3.70 -11.82
CA ARG A 109 8.42 -3.31 -12.57
C ARG A 109 8.82 -4.37 -13.61
N ARG A 110 8.81 -5.65 -13.24
CA ARG A 110 9.08 -6.75 -14.17
C ARG A 110 8.12 -6.76 -15.35
N LYS A 111 6.83 -6.54 -15.10
CA LYS A 111 5.82 -6.48 -16.17
C LYS A 111 6.03 -5.28 -17.09
N GLU A 112 6.39 -4.12 -16.56
CA GLU A 112 6.74 -2.95 -17.39
C GLU A 112 7.98 -3.19 -18.24
N GLU A 113 9.00 -3.85 -17.69
CA GLU A 113 10.20 -4.25 -18.44
C GLU A 113 9.84 -5.19 -19.61
N GLU A 114 9.05 -6.23 -19.36
CA GLU A 114 8.56 -7.16 -20.40
C GLU A 114 7.73 -6.45 -21.48
N LEU A 115 6.87 -5.51 -21.08
CA LEU A 115 6.05 -4.72 -22.00
C LEU A 115 6.91 -3.81 -22.88
N ASN A 116 7.91 -3.15 -22.30
CA ASN A 116 8.83 -2.28 -23.05
C ASN A 116 9.66 -3.07 -24.06
N VAL A 117 10.14 -4.26 -23.69
CA VAL A 117 10.83 -5.17 -24.62
C VAL A 117 9.90 -5.56 -25.77
N THR A 118 8.64 -5.90 -25.46
CA THR A 118 7.64 -6.25 -26.48
C THR A 118 7.38 -5.09 -27.44
N ILE A 119 7.18 -3.86 -26.92
CA ILE A 119 6.98 -2.66 -27.73
C ILE A 119 8.18 -2.41 -28.64
N SER A 120 9.39 -2.48 -28.09
CA SER A 120 10.62 -2.30 -28.88
C SER A 120 10.72 -3.33 -30.01
N SER A 121 10.41 -4.60 -29.73
CA SER A 121 10.44 -5.66 -30.75
C SER A 121 9.41 -5.43 -31.86
N LEU A 122 8.21 -4.96 -31.52
CA LEU A 122 7.17 -4.64 -32.50
C LEU A 122 7.57 -3.43 -33.35
N GLN A 123 8.18 -2.41 -32.75
CA GLN A 123 8.72 -1.27 -33.50
C GLN A 123 9.79 -1.70 -34.50
N THR A 124 10.70 -2.61 -34.11
CA THR A 124 11.70 -3.18 -35.02
C THR A 124 11.05 -3.95 -36.16
N GLN A 125 10.08 -4.82 -35.87
CA GLN A 125 9.35 -5.56 -36.89
C GLN A 125 8.62 -4.63 -37.86
N ILE A 126 7.95 -3.58 -37.36
CA ILE A 126 7.30 -2.58 -38.22
C ILE A 126 8.31 -1.88 -39.11
N GLY A 127 9.48 -1.52 -38.59
CA GLY A 127 10.56 -0.90 -39.38
C GLY A 127 11.09 -1.81 -40.48
N GLU A 128 11.27 -3.10 -40.18
CA GLU A 128 11.69 -4.10 -41.16
C GLU A 128 10.61 -4.29 -42.24
N LEU A 129 9.35 -4.41 -41.83
CA LEU A 129 8.23 -4.48 -42.78
C LEU A 129 8.18 -3.24 -43.67
N ALA A 130 8.35 -2.03 -43.11
CA ALA A 130 8.38 -0.80 -43.90
C ALA A 130 9.49 -0.83 -44.96
N LEU A 131 10.71 -1.25 -44.60
CA LEU A 131 11.81 -1.44 -45.54
C LEU A 131 11.47 -2.45 -46.63
N THR A 132 10.90 -3.61 -46.28
CA THR A 132 10.49 -4.59 -47.31
C THR A 132 9.45 -3.99 -48.26
N THR A 133 8.51 -3.19 -47.75
CA THR A 133 7.49 -2.53 -48.56
C THR A 133 8.10 -1.54 -49.54
N GLU A 134 9.08 -0.74 -49.10
CA GLU A 134 9.83 0.17 -49.97
C GLU A 134 10.64 -0.57 -51.04
N THR A 135 11.29 -1.68 -50.68
CA THR A 135 12.04 -2.50 -51.65
C THR A 135 11.13 -3.10 -52.71
N LEU A 136 9.94 -3.59 -52.33
CA LEU A 136 8.94 -4.06 -53.28
C LEU A 136 8.47 -2.93 -54.20
N ASP A 137 8.19 -1.73 -53.68
CA ASP A 137 7.78 -0.58 -54.52
C ASP A 137 8.87 -0.21 -55.53
N ALA A 138 10.15 -0.22 -55.11
CA ALA A 138 11.28 0.05 -55.99
C ALA A 138 11.40 -1.00 -57.12
N GLN A 139 11.28 -2.29 -56.79
CA GLN A 139 11.26 -3.36 -57.79
C GLN A 139 10.08 -3.23 -58.75
N LEU A 140 8.90 -2.86 -58.25
CA LEU A 140 7.70 -2.68 -59.07
C LEU A 140 7.88 -1.53 -60.08
N ARG A 141 8.49 -0.42 -59.66
CA ARG A 141 8.84 0.70 -60.54
C ARG A 141 9.85 0.29 -61.61
N GLU A 142 10.85 -0.52 -61.26
CA GLU A 142 11.84 -1.03 -62.20
C GLU A 142 11.20 -1.94 -63.26
N VAL A 143 10.36 -2.89 -62.83
CA VAL A 143 9.59 -3.75 -63.73
C VAL A 143 8.68 -2.94 -64.65
N ASN A 144 7.99 -1.93 -64.13
CA ASN A 144 7.14 -1.05 -64.94
C ASN A 144 7.96 -0.32 -66.01
N ARG A 145 9.15 0.18 -65.65
CA ARG A 145 10.08 0.83 -66.59
C ARG A 145 10.55 -0.13 -67.68
N LEU A 146 10.85 -1.39 -67.34
CA LEU A 146 11.24 -2.42 -68.31
C LEU A 146 10.08 -2.78 -69.26
N LEU A 147 8.86 -2.88 -68.76
CA LEU A 147 7.66 -3.08 -69.57
C LEU A 147 7.42 -1.94 -70.56
N LEU A 148 7.61 -0.69 -70.13
CA LEU A 148 7.50 0.49 -71.01
C LEU A 148 8.61 0.55 -72.07
N SER A 149 9.78 -0.02 -71.79
CA SER A 149 10.90 -0.07 -72.75
C SER A 149 10.80 -1.23 -73.76
N LEU A 150 9.85 -2.16 -73.58
CA LEU A 150 9.66 -3.24 -74.54
C LEU A 150 9.08 -2.68 -75.84
N PRO A 151 9.67 -2.99 -77.01
CA PRO A 151 9.12 -2.57 -78.30
C PRO A 151 7.69 -3.09 -78.46
N SER A 152 6.78 -2.24 -78.94
CA SER A 152 5.42 -2.68 -79.29
C SER A 152 5.49 -3.80 -80.32
N ALA A 153 4.76 -4.89 -80.06
CA ALA A 153 4.73 -6.06 -80.93
C ALA A 153 4.45 -5.63 -82.38
N PRO A 154 5.16 -6.18 -83.38
CA PRO A 154 4.92 -5.83 -84.77
C PRO A 154 3.47 -6.15 -85.11
N SER A 155 2.73 -5.10 -85.50
CA SER A 155 1.36 -5.18 -86.01
C SER A 155 1.30 -6.20 -87.14
N GLY A 156 0.77 -7.40 -86.83
CA GLY A 156 0.47 -8.43 -87.80
C GLY A 156 -0.74 -7.99 -88.64
N LYS A 157 -0.52 -8.01 -89.95
CA LYS A 157 -1.42 -7.61 -91.04
C LYS A 157 -2.79 -8.30 -91.01
#